data_AF-A0A7C7KQA6-F1
#
_entry.id   AF-A0A7C7KQA6-F1
#
_cell.length_a   1.000
_cell.length_b   1.000
_cell.length_c   1.000
_cell.angle_alpha   90.00
_cell.angle_beta   90.00
_cell.angle_gamma   90.00
#
_symmetry.space_group_name_H-M   'P 1'
#
loop_
_entity.id
_entity.type
_entity.pdbx_description
1 polymer ?
#
loop_
_entity_poly.entity_id
_entity_poly.type
_entity_poly.pdbx_seq_one_letter_code
_entity_poly.pdbx_strand_id
1 'polypeptide(L)'
;MKIFRRKNKVLIQTASLFLLNPYIGNFFTGRLYTGSLKIFPFPVLNCWSCPAAVFACPIGALSNLVALKKFPFYVLGITILASYKKNIFCGYICPFGLFQELIYKIPFYKVSKKRGDIFSKVYLVLDRPLKKLKYIALIILVLAVPFFFHKNIFCILCPPAFLESSLPFLVTFPYLRDYIGFWFYFKVFVFVLFILLSLVIIRPFCRYFCPLKGAFDLVNFSKRKMK
;
A
#
# COMPACT_ATOMS: atom_id res chain seq x y z
N MET A 1 -27.38 -13.04 4.07
CA MET A 1 -25.98 -13.52 3.90
C MET A 1 -24.86 -12.47 3.69
N LYS A 2 -25.11 -11.13 3.66
CA LYS A 2 -24.02 -10.13 3.48
C LYS A 2 -23.41 -9.56 4.77
N ILE A 3 -24.13 -9.62 5.90
CA ILE A 3 -23.71 -9.03 7.19
C ILE A 3 -22.75 -9.97 7.95
N PHE A 4 -23.00 -11.29 7.93
CA PHE A 4 -22.13 -12.30 8.57
C PHE A 4 -20.72 -12.37 7.95
N ARG A 5 -20.59 -12.07 6.64
CA ARG A 5 -19.30 -12.04 5.92
C ARG A 5 -18.40 -10.85 6.31
N ARG A 6 -18.95 -9.83 6.99
CA ARG A 6 -18.24 -8.58 7.37
C ARG A 6 -17.49 -8.69 8.70
N LYS A 7 -18.06 -9.33 9.74
CA LYS A 7 -17.39 -9.52 11.03
C LYS A 7 -16.12 -10.37 10.87
N ASN A 8 -16.23 -11.50 10.18
CA ASN A 8 -15.09 -12.39 9.92
C ASN A 8 -14.00 -11.71 9.10
N LYS A 9 -14.36 -10.78 8.18
CA LYS A 9 -13.36 -10.04 7.39
C LYS A 9 -12.48 -9.14 8.27
N VAL A 10 -13.08 -8.36 9.17
CA VAL A 10 -12.31 -7.46 10.06
C VAL A 10 -11.41 -8.28 10.97
N LEU A 11 -11.91 -9.39 11.51
CA LEU A 11 -11.13 -10.31 12.34
C LEU A 11 -9.90 -10.87 11.59
N ILE A 12 -10.10 -11.33 10.34
CA ILE A 12 -9.00 -11.84 9.51
C ILE A 12 -7.97 -10.74 9.22
N GLN A 13 -8.44 -9.52 8.94
CA GLN A 13 -7.56 -8.38 8.68
C GLN A 13 -6.78 -7.96 9.93
N THR A 14 -7.40 -7.93 11.10
CA THR A 14 -6.71 -7.61 12.36
C THR A 14 -5.72 -8.71 12.73
N ALA A 15 -6.10 -9.99 12.59
CA ALA A 15 -5.17 -11.09 12.80
C ALA A 15 -3.97 -11.00 11.84
N SER A 16 -4.21 -10.69 10.56
CA SER A 16 -3.15 -10.51 9.57
C SER A 16 -2.23 -9.32 9.90
N LEU A 17 -2.76 -8.22 10.44
CA LEU A 17 -1.97 -7.07 10.88
C LEU A 17 -0.94 -7.47 11.94
N PHE A 18 -1.37 -8.21 12.97
CA PHE A 18 -0.50 -8.70 14.04
C PHE A 18 0.48 -9.77 13.56
N LEU A 19 0.05 -10.69 12.68
CA LEU A 19 0.93 -11.72 12.13
C LEU A 19 2.03 -11.16 11.22
N LEU A 20 1.73 -10.11 10.46
CA LEU A 20 2.71 -9.44 9.59
C LEU A 20 3.61 -8.46 10.36
N ASN A 21 3.13 -7.98 11.52
CA ASN A 21 3.83 -7.01 12.36
C ASN A 21 3.88 -7.43 13.85
N PRO A 22 4.44 -8.61 14.19
CA PRO A 22 4.41 -9.14 15.56
C PRO A 22 5.33 -8.37 16.53
N TYR A 23 6.40 -7.75 16.04
CA TYR A 23 7.40 -7.06 16.88
C TYR A 23 6.98 -5.62 17.20
N ILE A 24 5.81 -5.42 17.80
CA ILE A 24 5.28 -4.08 18.15
C ILE A 24 6.20 -3.35 19.13
N GLY A 25 6.90 -4.07 20.02
CA GLY A 25 7.87 -3.49 20.95
C GLY A 25 8.98 -2.70 20.25
N ASN A 26 9.30 -3.04 18.98
CA ASN A 26 10.31 -2.35 18.20
C ASN A 26 9.96 -0.89 17.89
N PHE A 27 8.68 -0.49 17.96
CA PHE A 27 8.29 0.91 17.83
C PHE A 27 8.85 1.77 18.96
N PHE A 28 8.95 1.23 20.17
CA PHE A 28 9.47 1.92 21.35
C PHE A 28 10.99 1.89 21.41
N THR A 29 11.61 0.79 20.99
CA THR A 29 13.08 0.67 20.99
C THR A 29 13.71 1.32 19.75
N GLY A 30 12.92 1.64 18.74
CA GLY A 30 13.39 2.19 17.47
C GLY A 30 14.28 1.24 16.65
N ARG A 31 14.19 -0.07 16.93
CA ARG A 31 15.01 -1.09 16.24
C ARG A 31 14.23 -1.65 15.05
N LEU A 32 14.94 -2.02 13.99
CA LEU A 32 14.33 -2.76 12.88
C LEU A 32 14.51 -4.25 13.14
N TYR A 33 13.46 -5.04 12.90
CA TYR A 33 13.65 -6.49 12.75
C TYR A 33 14.56 -6.75 11.54
N THR A 34 15.63 -7.52 11.73
CA THR A 34 16.65 -7.87 10.70
C THR A 34 16.78 -9.37 10.45
N GLY A 35 15.87 -10.19 11.00
CA GLY A 35 15.92 -11.64 10.82
C GLY A 35 15.59 -12.10 9.38
N SER A 36 15.85 -13.38 9.10
CA SER A 36 15.80 -13.99 7.76
C SER A 36 14.46 -13.84 7.04
N LEU A 37 13.35 -13.74 7.78
CA LEU A 37 12.02 -13.56 7.20
C LEU A 37 11.86 -12.23 6.43
N LYS A 38 12.69 -11.22 6.72
CA LYS A 38 12.63 -9.92 6.04
C LYS A 38 13.14 -9.98 4.60
N ILE A 39 13.79 -11.07 4.21
CA ILE A 39 14.20 -11.35 2.84
C ILE A 39 12.99 -11.72 1.98
N PHE A 40 11.94 -12.30 2.58
CA PHE A 40 10.77 -12.80 1.87
C PHE A 40 9.78 -11.66 1.57
N PRO A 41 9.51 -11.35 0.28
CA PRO A 41 8.58 -10.29 -0.09
C PRO A 41 7.15 -10.82 0.00
N PHE A 42 6.44 -10.48 1.08
CA PHE A 42 5.07 -10.94 1.26
C PHE A 42 4.11 -10.09 0.43
N PRO A 43 3.17 -10.68 -0.34
CA PRO A 43 2.42 -10.00 -1.42
C PRO A 43 1.30 -9.04 -0.94
N VAL A 44 1.63 -8.17 0.01
CA VAL A 44 0.79 -7.09 0.54
C VAL A 44 1.60 -5.80 0.60
N LEU A 45 0.91 -4.69 0.79
CA LEU A 45 1.58 -3.40 0.95
C LEU A 45 1.87 -3.18 2.44
N ASN A 46 3.01 -3.68 2.90
CA ASN A 46 3.61 -3.45 4.23
C ASN A 46 4.95 -2.75 4.02
N CYS A 47 5.30 -1.74 4.81
CA CYS A 47 6.53 -0.97 4.62
C CYS A 47 7.77 -1.82 4.97
N TRP A 48 8.78 -1.81 4.10
CA TRP A 48 10.06 -2.51 4.34
C TRP A 48 10.75 -1.97 5.61
N SER A 49 10.68 -0.65 5.83
CA SER A 49 11.32 0.02 6.97
C SER A 49 10.43 0.09 8.21
N CYS A 50 9.33 -0.66 8.27
CA CYS A 50 8.52 -0.77 9.47
C CYS A 50 9.32 -1.53 10.57
N PRO A 51 9.43 -1.00 11.80
CA PRO A 51 10.06 -1.67 12.95
C PRO A 51 9.45 -3.03 13.28
N ALA A 52 8.12 -3.13 13.17
CA ALA A 52 7.37 -4.32 13.52
C ALA A 52 7.27 -5.35 12.38
N ALA A 53 7.50 -4.94 11.13
CA ALA A 53 7.33 -5.79 9.96
C ALA A 53 8.38 -6.89 9.86
N VAL A 54 7.89 -8.13 9.72
CA VAL A 54 8.71 -9.33 9.58
C VAL A 54 9.04 -9.64 8.12
N PHE A 55 8.17 -9.26 7.19
CA PHE A 55 8.32 -9.51 5.76
C PHE A 55 8.66 -8.24 4.98
N ALA A 56 9.29 -8.41 3.82
CA ALA A 56 9.58 -7.33 2.89
C ALA A 56 8.35 -6.89 2.08
N CYS A 57 8.34 -5.62 1.70
CA CYS A 57 7.42 -5.12 0.68
C CYS A 57 7.85 -5.60 -0.71
N PRO A 58 6.98 -6.26 -1.51
CA PRO A 58 7.33 -6.69 -2.85
C PRO A 58 7.60 -5.51 -3.78
N ILE A 59 6.88 -4.40 -3.64
CA ILE A 59 7.12 -3.19 -4.44
C ILE A 59 8.42 -2.52 -4.05
N GLY A 60 8.73 -2.48 -2.75
CA GLY A 60 10.01 -1.94 -2.28
C GLY A 60 11.19 -2.80 -2.74
N ALA A 61 11.06 -4.13 -2.61
CA ALA A 61 12.03 -5.09 -3.11
C ALA A 61 12.26 -4.93 -4.62
N LEU A 62 11.17 -4.83 -5.38
CA LEU A 62 11.21 -4.64 -6.83
C LEU A 62 11.92 -3.34 -7.21
N SER A 63 11.49 -2.22 -6.64
CA SER A 63 12.10 -0.90 -6.86
C SER A 63 13.60 -0.93 -6.55
N ASN A 64 13.99 -1.53 -5.43
CA ASN A 64 15.38 -1.58 -5.00
C ASN A 64 16.25 -2.45 -5.91
N LEU A 65 15.74 -3.62 -6.35
CA LEU A 65 16.48 -4.49 -7.27
C LEU A 65 16.64 -3.83 -8.65
N VAL A 66 15.61 -3.12 -9.13
CA VAL A 66 15.69 -2.33 -10.36
C VAL A 66 16.71 -1.19 -10.22
N ALA A 67 16.75 -0.49 -9.09
CA ALA A 67 17.79 0.50 -8.80
C ALA A 67 19.20 -0.08 -8.82
N LEU A 68 19.36 -1.33 -8.37
CA LEU A 68 20.64 -2.06 -8.42
C LEU A 68 20.93 -2.70 -9.78
N LYS A 69 20.07 -2.50 -10.79
CA LYS A 69 20.14 -3.14 -12.12
C LYS A 69 20.20 -4.68 -12.04
N LYS A 70 19.64 -5.28 -10.98
CA LYS A 70 19.55 -6.73 -10.80
C LYS A 70 18.17 -7.22 -11.18
N PHE A 71 18.11 -8.34 -11.89
CA PHE A 71 16.84 -8.89 -12.33
C PHE A 71 16.06 -9.52 -11.16
N PRO A 72 14.81 -9.09 -10.89
CA PRO A 72 14.08 -9.44 -9.67
C PRO A 72 13.25 -10.73 -9.81
N PHE A 73 13.85 -11.85 -10.22
CA PHE A 73 13.15 -13.12 -10.48
C PHE A 73 12.24 -13.56 -9.32
N TYR A 74 12.77 -13.53 -8.10
CA TYR A 74 12.06 -13.99 -6.91
C TYR A 74 10.84 -13.12 -6.57
N VAL A 75 10.99 -11.80 -6.65
CA VAL A 75 9.91 -10.84 -6.36
C VAL A 75 8.81 -10.93 -7.42
N LEU A 76 9.19 -11.04 -8.70
CA LEU A 76 8.24 -11.22 -9.80
C LEU A 76 7.48 -12.54 -9.66
N GLY A 77 8.17 -13.64 -9.36
CA GLY A 77 7.55 -14.95 -9.15
C GLY A 77 6.46 -14.91 -8.08
N ILE A 78 6.79 -14.41 -6.89
CA ILE A 78 5.82 -14.32 -5.77
C ILE A 78 4.66 -13.37 -6.11
N THR A 79 4.93 -12.23 -6.73
CA THR A 79 3.86 -11.27 -7.07
C THR A 79 2.93 -11.79 -8.16
N ILE A 80 3.45 -12.52 -9.15
CA ILE A 80 2.64 -13.19 -10.17
C ILE A 80 1.77 -14.28 -9.53
N LEU A 81 2.34 -15.16 -8.70
CA LEU A 81 1.60 -16.21 -8.00
C LEU A 81 0.51 -15.64 -7.07
N ALA A 82 0.81 -14.57 -6.36
CA ALA A 82 -0.16 -13.92 -5.49
C ALA A 82 -1.29 -13.23 -6.26
N SER A 83 -1.05 -12.81 -7.50
CA SER A 83 -2.04 -12.12 -8.34
C SER A 83 -3.29 -12.97 -8.61
N TYR A 84 -3.17 -14.30 -8.64
CA TYR A 84 -4.29 -15.23 -8.80
C TYR A 84 -5.31 -15.11 -7.66
N LYS A 85 -4.82 -14.86 -6.45
CA LYS A 85 -5.64 -14.67 -5.24
C LYS A 85 -5.59 -13.23 -4.74
N LYS A 86 -5.48 -12.25 -5.65
CA LYS A 86 -5.38 -10.81 -5.28
C LYS A 86 -6.48 -10.31 -4.34
N ASN A 87 -7.69 -10.85 -4.45
CA ASN A 87 -8.82 -10.48 -3.59
C ASN A 87 -8.59 -10.91 -2.13
N ILE A 88 -7.86 -11.99 -1.90
CA ILE A 88 -7.47 -12.44 -0.56
C ILE A 88 -6.39 -11.51 -0.02
N PHE A 89 -5.28 -11.34 -0.76
CA PHE A 89 -4.16 -10.52 -0.30
C PHE A 89 -4.52 -9.04 -0.11
N CYS A 90 -5.01 -8.35 -1.14
CA CYS A 90 -5.39 -6.94 -1.01
C CYS A 90 -6.71 -6.73 -0.26
N GLY A 91 -7.58 -7.74 -0.20
CA GLY A 91 -8.91 -7.64 0.42
C GLY A 91 -8.92 -7.95 1.91
N TYR A 92 -8.25 -9.01 2.33
CA TYR A 92 -8.35 -9.59 3.67
C TYR A 92 -7.03 -9.55 4.46
N ILE A 93 -5.87 -9.55 3.80
CA ILE A 93 -4.58 -9.69 4.50
C ILE A 93 -3.85 -8.34 4.63
N CYS A 94 -3.97 -7.47 3.63
CA CYS A 94 -3.20 -6.23 3.56
C CYS A 94 -3.52 -5.26 4.73
N PRO A 95 -2.53 -4.87 5.56
CA PRO A 95 -2.74 -4.01 6.73
C PRO A 95 -3.16 -2.59 6.33
N PHE A 96 -2.51 -2.02 5.31
CA PHE A 96 -2.89 -0.69 4.80
C PHE A 96 -4.31 -0.68 4.21
N GLY A 97 -4.75 -1.80 3.63
CA GLY A 97 -6.12 -1.95 3.13
C GLY A 97 -7.18 -1.99 4.23
N LEU A 98 -6.83 -2.54 5.40
CA LEU A 98 -7.64 -2.48 6.62
C LEU A 98 -7.73 -1.04 7.13
N PHE A 99 -6.59 -0.32 7.22
CA PHE A 99 -6.54 1.07 7.68
C PHE A 99 -7.51 1.97 6.89
N GLN A 100 -7.49 1.92 5.56
CA GLN A 100 -8.42 2.70 4.73
C GLN A 100 -9.89 2.28 4.91
N GLU A 101 -10.17 1.00 5.21
CA GLU A 101 -11.54 0.56 5.49
C GLU A 101 -12.05 1.00 6.85
N LEU A 102 -11.18 1.07 7.85
CA LEU A 102 -11.55 1.61 9.16
C LEU A 102 -11.92 3.08 9.04
N ILE A 103 -11.16 3.88 8.30
CA ILE A 103 -11.49 5.29 8.02
C ILE A 103 -12.83 5.40 7.28
N TYR A 104 -13.06 4.59 6.26
CA TYR A 104 -14.33 4.61 5.52
C TYR A 104 -15.56 4.19 6.37
N LYS A 105 -15.37 3.53 7.52
CA LYS A 105 -16.48 3.23 8.44
C LYS A 105 -17.00 4.47 9.16
N ILE A 106 -16.18 5.51 9.31
CA ILE A 106 -16.59 6.79 9.91
C ILE A 106 -17.83 7.31 9.16
N PRO A 107 -18.89 7.74 9.88
CA PRO A 107 -20.10 8.25 9.25
C PRO A 107 -19.82 9.61 8.63
N PHE A 108 -19.52 9.62 7.33
CA PHE A 108 -19.34 10.82 6.53
C PHE A 108 -20.16 10.73 5.24
N TYR A 109 -20.18 11.80 4.43
CA TYR A 109 -20.79 11.76 3.10
C TYR A 109 -20.06 10.74 2.22
N LYS A 110 -20.79 9.68 1.81
CA LYS A 110 -20.25 8.56 1.03
C LYS A 110 -20.76 8.61 -0.40
N VAL A 111 -19.83 8.68 -1.34
CA VAL A 111 -20.13 8.63 -2.77
C VAL A 111 -20.44 7.18 -3.18
N SER A 112 -21.54 6.99 -3.89
CA SER A 112 -22.00 5.66 -4.33
C SER A 112 -22.62 5.73 -5.71
N LYS A 113 -22.41 4.67 -6.51
CA LYS A 113 -22.94 4.58 -7.87
C LYS A 113 -24.46 4.67 -7.98
N LYS A 114 -25.18 4.42 -6.88
CA LYS A 114 -26.65 4.34 -6.83
C LYS A 114 -27.34 5.64 -6.42
N ARG A 115 -26.59 6.66 -6.03
CA ARG A 115 -27.15 7.80 -5.29
C ARG A 115 -27.73 8.90 -6.21
N GLY A 116 -27.30 8.97 -7.47
CA GLY A 116 -27.88 9.87 -8.48
C GLY A 116 -27.41 11.34 -8.38
N ASP A 117 -26.83 11.75 -7.26
CA ASP A 117 -26.27 13.09 -7.03
C ASP A 117 -25.12 13.47 -7.98
N ILE A 118 -24.94 14.77 -8.21
CA ILE A 118 -23.90 15.37 -9.08
C ILE A 118 -22.50 14.83 -8.73
N PHE A 119 -22.16 14.77 -7.45
CA PHE A 119 -20.89 14.21 -6.97
C PHE A 119 -20.71 12.74 -7.37
N SER A 120 -21.78 11.95 -7.30
CA SER A 120 -21.76 10.54 -7.71
C SER A 120 -21.59 10.39 -9.24
N LYS A 121 -22.16 11.31 -10.04
CA LYS A 121 -21.96 11.36 -11.49
C LYS A 121 -20.52 11.75 -11.86
N VAL A 122 -19.97 12.80 -11.25
CA VAL A 122 -18.57 13.21 -11.43
C VAL A 122 -17.62 12.08 -11.06
N TYR A 123 -17.84 11.44 -9.91
CA TYR A 123 -17.08 10.28 -9.48
C TYR A 123 -17.13 9.13 -10.49
N LEU A 124 -18.28 8.82 -11.08
CA LEU A 124 -18.42 7.76 -12.08
C LEU A 124 -17.61 8.04 -13.35
N VAL A 125 -17.57 9.31 -13.78
CA VAL A 125 -16.78 9.75 -14.94
C VAL A 125 -15.27 9.66 -14.62
N LEU A 126 -14.86 10.13 -13.46
CA LEU A 126 -13.45 10.14 -13.02
C LEU A 126 -12.91 8.75 -12.62
N ASP A 127 -13.77 7.83 -12.14
CA ASP A 127 -13.33 6.52 -11.61
C ASP A 127 -12.63 5.65 -12.67
N ARG A 128 -12.97 5.81 -13.96
CA ARG A 128 -12.32 5.07 -15.06
C ARG A 128 -10.90 5.56 -15.34
N PRO A 129 -10.64 6.85 -15.64
CA PRO A 129 -9.29 7.34 -15.88
C PRO A 129 -8.40 7.22 -14.64
N LEU A 130 -8.90 7.50 -13.43
CA LEU A 130 -8.08 7.42 -12.22
C LEU A 130 -7.58 5.99 -11.93
N LYS A 131 -8.28 4.95 -12.36
CA LYS A 131 -7.77 3.56 -12.22
C LYS A 131 -6.53 3.29 -13.04
N LYS A 132 -6.25 4.08 -14.07
CA LYS A 132 -5.03 3.95 -14.87
C LYS A 132 -3.80 4.50 -14.15
N LEU A 133 -3.99 5.42 -13.19
CA LEU A 133 -2.89 6.03 -12.43
C LEU A 133 -2.00 5.02 -11.71
N LYS A 134 -2.55 3.89 -11.22
CA LYS A 134 -1.75 2.85 -10.57
C LYS A 134 -0.74 2.18 -11.51
N TYR A 135 -1.03 2.13 -12.81
CA TYR A 135 -0.10 1.60 -13.81
C TYR A 135 0.98 2.63 -14.12
N ILE A 136 0.61 3.92 -14.16
CA ILE A 136 1.57 5.03 -14.27
C ILE A 136 2.51 5.03 -13.05
N ALA A 137 1.97 4.88 -11.84
CA ALA A 137 2.76 4.76 -10.62
C ALA A 137 3.70 3.54 -10.65
N LEU A 138 3.24 2.39 -11.16
CA LEU A 138 4.08 1.21 -11.33
C LEU A 138 5.22 1.44 -12.34
N ILE A 139 4.91 1.95 -13.53
CA ILE A 139 5.91 2.14 -14.59
C ILE A 139 6.90 3.25 -14.21
N ILE A 140 6.40 4.41 -13.78
CA ILE A 140 7.25 5.57 -13.52
C ILE A 140 7.95 5.45 -12.16
N LEU A 141 7.20 5.30 -11.08
CA LEU A 141 7.75 5.44 -9.72
C LEU A 141 8.47 4.18 -9.23
N VAL A 142 8.15 3.00 -9.77
CA VAL A 142 8.73 1.71 -9.33
C VAL A 142 9.73 1.15 -10.34
N LEU A 143 9.60 1.43 -11.64
CA LEU A 143 10.50 0.91 -12.66
C LEU A 143 11.44 1.99 -13.21
N ALA A 144 10.90 3.02 -13.88
CA ALA A 144 11.71 4.01 -14.61
C ALA A 144 12.59 4.85 -13.67
N VAL A 145 12.00 5.46 -12.64
CA VAL A 145 12.74 6.35 -11.73
C VAL A 145 13.86 5.62 -10.99
N PRO A 146 13.65 4.44 -10.39
CA PRO A 146 14.73 3.67 -9.79
C PRO A 146 15.80 3.26 -10.81
N PHE A 147 15.42 2.92 -12.05
CA PHE A 147 16.36 2.52 -13.09
C PHE A 147 17.31 3.65 -13.52
N PHE A 148 16.80 4.87 -13.67
CA PHE A 148 17.61 6.03 -14.11
C PHE A 148 18.32 6.75 -12.97
N PHE A 149 17.65 6.93 -11.83
CA PHE A 149 18.16 7.77 -10.73
C PHE A 149 18.69 6.97 -9.55
N HIS A 150 18.62 5.64 -9.59
CA HIS A 150 19.04 4.75 -8.50
C HIS A 150 18.36 5.06 -7.15
N LYS A 151 17.16 5.66 -7.19
CA LYS A 151 16.41 6.11 -6.00
C LYS A 151 15.02 5.51 -5.96
N ASN A 152 14.65 4.97 -4.80
CA ASN A 152 13.35 4.34 -4.53
C ASN A 152 12.30 5.38 -4.11
N ILE A 153 11.99 6.34 -4.99
CA ILE A 153 11.09 7.47 -4.69
C ILE A 153 9.70 7.01 -4.23
N PHE A 154 9.15 5.93 -4.79
CA PHE A 154 7.87 5.40 -4.32
C PHE A 154 7.90 5.02 -2.82
N CYS A 155 8.96 4.36 -2.36
CA CYS A 155 9.07 3.93 -0.97
C CYS A 155 9.28 5.11 -0.01
N ILE A 156 9.92 6.18 -0.49
CA ILE A 156 10.07 7.42 0.27
C ILE A 156 8.71 8.09 0.44
N LEU A 157 7.87 8.11 -0.60
CA LEU A 157 6.60 8.86 -0.63
C LEU A 157 5.37 8.08 -0.19
N CYS A 158 5.41 6.76 -0.08
CA CYS A 158 4.19 5.99 0.05
C CYS A 158 3.50 6.22 1.42
N PRO A 159 2.16 6.29 1.45
CA PRO A 159 1.38 6.42 2.69
C PRO A 159 1.71 5.36 3.78
N PRO A 160 1.95 4.07 3.46
CA PRO A 160 2.38 3.09 4.46
C PRO A 160 3.72 3.44 5.11
N ALA A 161 4.69 3.99 4.35
CA ALA A 161 5.98 4.40 4.92
C ALA A 161 5.85 5.60 5.87
N PHE A 162 4.85 6.47 5.68
CA PHE A 162 4.58 7.48 6.68
C PHE A 162 4.03 6.85 7.97
N LEU A 163 2.98 6.05 7.83
CA LEU A 163 2.25 5.49 8.97
C LEU A 163 3.05 4.47 9.78
N GLU A 164 3.77 3.57 9.11
CA GLU A 164 4.40 2.40 9.75
C GLU A 164 5.87 2.63 10.11
N SER A 165 6.53 3.65 9.57
CA SER A 165 7.93 3.96 9.93
C SER A 165 8.13 5.41 10.33
N SER A 166 7.83 6.36 9.44
CA SER A 166 8.20 7.76 9.67
C SER A 166 7.56 8.34 10.95
N LEU A 167 6.29 8.04 11.20
CA LEU A 167 5.55 8.55 12.35
C LEU A 167 6.08 7.95 13.68
N PRO A 168 6.22 6.62 13.84
CA PRO A 168 6.83 6.06 15.04
C PRO A 168 8.26 6.57 15.30
N PHE A 169 9.12 6.65 14.27
CA PHE A 169 10.50 7.11 14.45
C PHE A 169 10.58 8.57 14.94
N LEU A 170 9.70 9.46 14.47
CA LEU A 170 9.66 10.86 14.93
C LEU A 170 9.13 11.04 16.35
N VAL A 171 8.26 10.13 16.80
CA VAL A 171 7.76 10.12 18.17
C VAL A 171 8.84 9.61 19.11
N THR A 172 9.51 8.52 18.75
CA THR A 172 10.53 7.86 19.59
C THR A 172 11.83 8.66 19.67
N PHE A 173 12.23 9.36 18.59
CA PHE A 173 13.50 10.07 18.54
C PHE A 173 13.33 11.55 18.17
N PRO A 174 13.34 12.46 19.17
CA PRO A 174 13.14 13.88 18.94
C PRO A 174 14.18 14.53 18.02
N TYR A 175 15.43 14.06 18.03
CA TYR A 175 16.50 14.60 17.18
C TYR A 175 16.24 14.42 15.67
N LEU A 176 15.38 13.47 15.27
CA LEU A 176 15.01 13.33 13.86
C LEU A 176 14.14 14.50 13.36
N ARG A 177 13.59 15.31 14.26
CA ARG A 177 12.77 16.47 13.90
C ARG A 177 13.60 17.55 13.18
N ASP A 178 14.89 17.63 13.47
CA ASP A 178 15.81 18.57 12.84
C ASP A 178 16.08 18.23 11.36
N TYR A 179 15.81 16.97 10.97
CA TYR A 179 15.95 16.48 9.59
C TYR A 179 14.64 16.51 8.80
N ILE A 180 13.61 17.19 9.32
CA ILE A 180 12.35 17.37 8.60
C ILE A 180 12.57 18.33 7.43
N GLY A 181 12.54 17.77 6.21
CA GLY A 181 12.67 18.53 4.97
C GLY A 181 11.42 18.47 4.08
N PHE A 182 11.53 19.05 2.89
CA PHE A 182 10.46 19.10 1.88
C PHE A 182 9.82 17.72 1.60
N TRP A 183 10.63 16.68 1.42
CA TRP A 183 10.15 15.32 1.15
C TRP A 183 9.30 14.73 2.29
N PHE A 184 9.56 15.14 3.53
CA PHE A 184 8.75 14.72 4.67
C PHE A 184 7.36 15.36 4.61
N TYR A 185 7.28 16.69 4.45
CA TYR A 185 6.01 17.39 4.32
C TYR A 185 5.19 16.91 3.14
N PHE A 186 5.82 16.67 1.99
CA PHE A 186 5.13 16.14 0.82
C PHE A 186 4.55 14.74 1.08
N LYS A 187 5.29 13.87 1.79
CA LYS A 187 4.78 12.55 2.19
C LYS A 187 3.58 12.66 3.15
N VAL A 188 3.65 13.57 4.12
CA VAL A 188 2.53 13.87 5.05
C VAL A 188 1.32 14.36 4.26
N PHE A 189 1.51 15.30 3.35
CA PHE A 189 0.44 15.83 2.49
C PHE A 189 -0.25 14.72 1.70
N VAL A 190 0.53 13.85 1.03
CA VAL A 190 -0.01 12.71 0.27
C VAL A 190 -0.79 11.76 1.20
N PHE A 191 -0.26 11.47 2.39
CA PHE A 191 -0.93 10.62 3.38
C PHE A 191 -2.26 11.21 3.84
N VAL A 192 -2.28 12.48 4.25
CA VAL A 192 -3.48 13.21 4.70
C VAL A 192 -4.52 13.28 3.58
N LEU A 193 -4.10 13.59 2.35
CA LEU A 193 -4.97 13.61 1.18
C LEU A 193 -5.71 12.26 1.01
N PHE A 194 -4.99 11.15 1.08
CA PHE A 194 -5.61 9.82 0.96
C PHE A 194 -6.47 9.43 2.17
N ILE A 195 -6.18 9.93 3.38
CA ILE A 195 -7.08 9.78 4.53
C ILE A 195 -8.41 10.48 4.28
N LEU A 196 -8.37 11.76 3.90
CA LEU A 196 -9.57 12.55 3.62
C LEU A 196 -10.39 11.91 2.51
N LEU A 197 -9.73 11.46 1.44
CA LEU A 197 -10.40 10.75 0.35
C LEU A 197 -11.00 9.40 0.80
N SER A 198 -10.42 8.75 1.81
CA SER A 198 -10.91 7.47 2.36
C SER A 198 -12.18 7.64 3.20
N LEU A 199 -12.53 8.85 3.64
CA LEU A 199 -13.82 9.12 4.29
C LEU A 199 -14.99 8.99 3.31
N VAL A 200 -14.76 9.39 2.06
CA VAL A 200 -15.80 9.50 1.02
C VAL A 200 -15.79 8.29 0.08
N ILE A 201 -14.61 7.77 -0.25
CA ILE A 201 -14.40 6.69 -1.22
C ILE A 201 -13.80 5.47 -0.52
N ILE A 202 -14.30 4.27 -0.84
CA ILE A 202 -13.73 3.02 -0.32
C ILE A 202 -12.32 2.76 -0.91
N ARG A 203 -11.29 2.74 -0.05
CA ARG A 203 -9.88 2.40 -0.39
C ARG A 203 -9.31 3.16 -1.61
N PRO A 204 -9.26 4.50 -1.59
CA PRO A 204 -8.86 5.33 -2.73
C PRO A 204 -7.43 5.05 -3.18
N PHE A 205 -6.47 4.98 -2.24
CA PHE A 205 -5.06 4.70 -2.56
C PHE A 205 -4.92 3.33 -3.23
N CYS A 206 -5.45 2.27 -2.62
CA CYS A 206 -5.42 0.95 -3.23
C CYS A 206 -6.13 0.93 -4.59
N ARG A 207 -7.18 1.72 -4.80
CA ARG A 207 -7.92 1.73 -6.07
C ARG A 207 -7.21 2.47 -7.19
N TYR A 208 -6.60 3.61 -6.89
CA TYR A 208 -6.12 4.55 -7.90
C TYR A 208 -4.59 4.63 -7.99
N PHE A 209 -3.84 4.48 -6.90
CA PHE A 209 -2.40 4.79 -6.89
C PHE A 209 -1.50 3.60 -6.55
N CYS A 210 -2.01 2.55 -5.90
CA CYS A 210 -1.19 1.44 -5.42
C CYS A 210 -0.57 0.61 -6.58
N PRO A 211 0.76 0.61 -6.75
CA PRO A 211 1.44 -0.11 -7.83
C PRO A 211 1.35 -1.63 -7.66
N LEU A 212 1.27 -2.14 -6.42
CA LEU A 212 1.07 -3.58 -6.16
C LEU A 212 -0.25 -4.08 -6.75
N LYS A 213 -1.34 -3.31 -6.55
CA LYS A 213 -2.62 -3.65 -7.17
C LYS A 213 -2.56 -3.49 -8.69
N GLY A 214 -1.80 -2.51 -9.18
CA GLY A 214 -1.48 -2.37 -10.61
C GLY A 214 -0.87 -3.65 -11.18
N ALA A 215 0.20 -4.15 -10.56
CA ALA A 215 0.88 -5.37 -10.96
C ALA A 215 -0.06 -6.59 -10.95
N PHE A 216 -0.85 -6.77 -9.87
CA PHE A 216 -1.83 -7.87 -9.80
C PHE A 216 -2.93 -7.77 -10.85
N ASP A 217 -3.36 -6.56 -11.20
CA ASP A 217 -4.38 -6.33 -12.21
C ASP A 217 -3.84 -6.53 -13.63
N LEU A 218 -2.56 -6.23 -13.90
CA LEU A 218 -1.92 -6.48 -15.20
C LEU A 218 -1.89 -7.97 -15.54
N VAL A 219 -1.41 -8.81 -14.61
CA VAL A 219 -1.33 -10.27 -14.80
C VAL A 219 -2.72 -10.87 -15.08
N ASN A 220 -3.73 -10.43 -14.32
CA ASN A 220 -5.10 -10.90 -14.52
C ASN A 220 -5.76 -10.38 -15.80
N PHE A 221 -5.40 -9.18 -16.27
CA PHE A 221 -5.93 -8.61 -17.50
C PHE A 221 -5.43 -9.39 -18.72
N SER A 222 -4.13 -9.71 -18.78
CA SER A 222 -3.54 -10.55 -19.83
C SER A 222 -4.31 -11.88 -19.97
N LYS A 223 -4.68 -12.51 -18.86
CA LYS A 223 -5.45 -13.77 -18.87
C LYS A 223 -6.84 -13.67 -19.49
N ARG A 224 -7.54 -12.54 -19.38
CA ARG A 224 -8.88 -12.37 -19.98
C ARG A 224 -8.85 -12.20 -21.50
N LYS A 225 -7.68 -11.86 -22.05
CA LYS A 225 -7.48 -11.66 -23.49
C LYS A 225 -6.96 -12.92 -24.19
N MET A 226 -6.47 -13.90 -23.41
CA MET A 226 -6.01 -15.22 -23.89
C MET A 226 -7.09 -16.30 -23.82
N LYS A 227 -8.27 -15.98 -23.29
CA LYS A 227 -9.48 -16.80 -23.36
C LYS A 227 -10.43 -16.15 -24.35
#